data_AF-A0A4Q1JMK9-F1
#
_entry.id   AF-A0A4Q1JMK9-F1
#
_cell.length_a   1.000
_cell.length_b   1.000
_cell.length_c   1.000
_cell.angle_alpha   90.00
_cell.angle_beta   90.00
_cell.angle_gamma   90.00
#
_symmetry.space_group_name_H-M   'P 1'
#
loop_
_entity.id
_entity.type
_entity.pdbx_description
1 polymer ?
#
loop_
_entity_poly.entity_id
_entity_poly.type
_entity_poly.pdbx_seq_one_letter_code
_entity_poly.pdbx_strand_id
1 'polypeptide(L)'
;MKRIRYLILTTFVVVCVLSACSFEKKTKKEEIQSTEDLVIEVPLRGNAWLVDDVSLNESMISENGLINWTKESSLIRTFVRVNRTGQLSLGLKAKSLKGSSIVRVTIGDESREISISKQSSEIIPVGRFNVTKTGYVQIDMQGVSKTDPYFAEVSHLLIGGEATLDGTDFVKDDFYWGRRGPSVHLSYQIPENAGDIRWFYNEIEVPEGNDVIGSYYMANGFGEGYFGIQVNSDTERRVLFSVWSSYVTDNPNDIPDEEKITLLKKGADVKTGEFGNEGSGGQSYRVYNWKAGNKYRFLLGAEPSADNSTDYTAYFFAPEIGKWELIASFRRQKTTTYITHPYSFLENFMTEMGQFTRMGTYTNQWFRNTEGKWFEVIDAKFTADATARKNSRLDYAGGADGTSFFLKNCGFFSDRTTIDTYFKRESTGEAPLIDFENLP
;
A
#
# COMPACT_ATOMS: atom_id res chain seq x y z
N MET A 1 -61.32 33.97 -79.47
CA MET A 1 -61.62 35.30 -80.03
C MET A 1 -61.32 36.36 -78.99
N LYS A 2 -60.53 37.36 -79.41
CA LYS A 2 -60.38 38.75 -78.93
C LYS A 2 -60.78 39.11 -77.48
N ARG A 3 -59.74 39.52 -76.74
CA ARG A 3 -59.57 40.75 -75.91
C ARG A 3 -60.83 41.39 -75.31
N ILE A 4 -60.77 41.71 -74.01
CA ILE A 4 -60.93 43.08 -73.48
C ILE A 4 -60.21 43.22 -72.14
N ARG A 5 -59.54 44.37 -72.01
CA ARG A 5 -58.77 44.87 -70.88
C ARG A 5 -59.70 45.45 -69.82
N TYR A 6 -59.38 45.31 -68.53
CA TYR A 6 -59.59 46.41 -67.59
C TYR A 6 -58.37 46.57 -66.67
N LEU A 7 -57.91 47.81 -66.64
CA LEU A 7 -56.80 48.39 -65.91
C LEU A 7 -57.38 48.93 -64.60
N ILE A 8 -56.95 48.45 -63.44
CA ILE A 8 -57.11 49.17 -62.17
C ILE A 8 -55.78 49.11 -61.43
N LEU A 9 -55.27 50.32 -61.20
CA LEU A 9 -54.03 50.71 -60.56
C LEU A 9 -54.34 50.97 -59.09
N THR A 10 -53.74 50.24 -58.14
CA THR A 10 -53.54 50.77 -56.77
C THR A 10 -52.54 49.96 -55.94
N THR A 11 -51.46 50.67 -55.60
CA THR A 11 -50.76 50.70 -54.31
C THR A 11 -49.97 49.48 -53.83
N PHE A 12 -48.65 49.68 -53.93
CA PHE A 12 -47.56 48.94 -53.32
C PHE A 12 -47.57 49.12 -51.79
N VAL A 13 -47.73 48.04 -51.02
CA VAL A 13 -47.31 47.97 -49.60
C VAL A 13 -46.61 46.62 -49.42
N VAL A 14 -45.29 46.66 -49.43
CA VAL A 14 -44.43 45.53 -49.08
C VAL A 14 -44.35 45.47 -47.56
N VAL A 15 -45.04 44.52 -46.94
CA VAL A 15 -44.85 44.15 -45.53
C VAL A 15 -43.81 43.03 -45.50
N CYS A 16 -42.56 43.40 -45.21
CA CYS A 16 -41.53 42.45 -44.83
C CYS A 16 -41.85 41.90 -43.43
N VAL A 17 -42.43 40.71 -43.36
CA VAL A 17 -42.50 39.94 -42.12
C VAL A 17 -41.13 39.31 -41.90
N LEU A 18 -40.34 39.93 -41.03
CA LEU A 18 -39.13 39.35 -40.46
C LEU A 18 -39.57 38.20 -39.53
N SER A 19 -39.46 36.95 -40.00
CA SER A 19 -39.47 35.77 -39.14
C SER A 19 -38.20 35.76 -38.30
N ALA A 20 -38.28 36.34 -37.10
CA ALA A 20 -37.28 36.15 -36.06
C ALA A 20 -37.36 34.70 -35.56
N CYS A 21 -36.44 33.86 -36.01
CA CYS A 21 -36.11 32.61 -35.33
C CYS A 21 -35.52 32.95 -33.96
N SER A 22 -36.34 32.90 -32.91
CA SER A 22 -35.83 32.84 -31.54
C SER A 22 -35.24 31.45 -31.30
N PHE A 23 -33.95 31.30 -31.57
CA PHE A 23 -33.16 30.21 -30.99
C PHE A 23 -33.10 30.45 -29.48
N GLU A 24 -34.05 29.88 -28.75
CA GLU A 24 -33.92 29.73 -27.30
C GLU A 24 -32.69 28.85 -27.05
N LYS A 25 -31.58 29.48 -26.66
CA LYS A 25 -30.52 28.79 -25.93
C LYS A 25 -31.21 28.18 -24.71
N LYS A 26 -31.36 26.84 -24.70
CA LYS A 26 -31.55 26.09 -23.46
C LYS A 26 -30.35 26.39 -22.57
N THR A 27 -30.49 27.38 -21.71
CA THR A 27 -29.60 27.57 -20.58
C THR A 27 -29.70 26.29 -19.77
N LYS A 28 -28.60 25.52 -19.74
CA LYS A 28 -28.46 24.36 -18.86
C LYS A 28 -28.70 24.91 -17.46
N LYS A 29 -29.86 24.60 -16.87
CA LYS A 29 -30.17 24.96 -15.49
C LYS A 29 -29.02 24.36 -14.67
N GLU A 30 -28.20 25.19 -14.05
CA GLU A 30 -27.30 24.71 -12.99
C GLU A 30 -28.22 24.03 -11.98
N GLU A 31 -28.16 22.70 -11.90
CA GLU A 31 -28.71 21.99 -10.75
C GLU A 31 -28.00 22.59 -9.56
N ILE A 32 -28.75 23.29 -8.70
CA ILE A 32 -28.30 23.66 -7.37
C ILE A 32 -27.93 22.34 -6.72
N GLN A 33 -26.63 22.02 -6.65
CA GLN A 33 -26.16 20.81 -6.04
C GLN A 33 -26.43 20.92 -4.54
N SER A 34 -27.47 20.22 -4.10
CA SER A 34 -27.84 20.13 -2.69
C SER A 34 -26.69 19.51 -1.91
N THR A 35 -26.41 20.04 -0.72
CA THR A 35 -25.46 19.45 0.25
C THR A 35 -26.12 18.37 1.11
N GLU A 36 -27.44 18.17 1.01
CA GLU A 36 -28.20 17.27 1.89
C GLU A 36 -27.78 15.81 1.76
N ASP A 37 -27.27 15.40 0.60
CA ASP A 37 -26.80 14.03 0.35
C ASP A 37 -25.31 13.83 0.68
N LEU A 38 -24.58 14.87 1.10
CA LEU A 38 -23.15 14.82 1.44
C LEU A 38 -22.94 14.54 2.94
N VAL A 39 -23.20 13.29 3.35
CA VAL A 39 -23.32 12.92 4.78
C VAL A 39 -22.13 12.13 5.34
N ILE A 40 -21.21 11.66 4.50
CA ILE A 40 -20.03 10.88 4.93
C ILE A 40 -18.78 11.76 4.77
N GLU A 41 -18.10 12.05 5.88
CA GLU A 41 -16.82 12.77 5.88
C GLU A 41 -15.64 11.80 5.69
N VAL A 42 -14.81 12.04 4.68
CA VAL A 42 -13.58 11.28 4.39
C VAL A 42 -12.38 12.19 4.66
N PRO A 43 -11.60 11.97 5.74
CA PRO A 43 -10.51 12.85 6.11
C PRO A 43 -9.33 12.69 5.13
N LEU A 44 -8.86 13.80 4.54
CA LEU A 44 -7.72 13.76 3.61
C LEU A 44 -6.44 13.32 4.32
N ARG A 45 -6.28 13.64 5.61
CA ARG A 45 -5.12 13.23 6.42
C ARG A 45 -4.78 11.75 6.27
N GLY A 46 -5.80 10.88 6.26
CA GLY A 46 -5.66 9.44 6.21
C GLY A 46 -5.80 8.81 4.84
N ASN A 47 -6.38 9.55 3.89
CA ASN A 47 -6.91 8.97 2.65
C ASN A 47 -6.44 9.68 1.38
N ALA A 48 -5.61 10.72 1.50
CA ALA A 48 -5.09 11.47 0.37
C ALA A 48 -3.57 11.39 0.25
N TRP A 49 -3.08 11.37 -0.99
CA TRP A 49 -1.66 11.36 -1.34
C TRP A 49 -1.34 12.35 -2.46
N LEU A 50 -0.12 12.86 -2.47
CA LEU A 50 0.47 13.50 -3.65
C LEU A 50 1.06 12.40 -4.54
N VAL A 51 0.60 12.34 -5.79
CA VAL A 51 0.96 11.28 -6.75
C VAL A 51 2.11 11.70 -7.66
N ASP A 52 2.14 12.98 -8.06
CA ASP A 52 3.15 13.53 -8.97
C ASP A 52 4.49 13.81 -8.28
N ASP A 53 4.46 14.11 -6.98
CA ASP A 53 5.65 14.37 -6.18
C ASP A 53 5.46 13.81 -4.76
N VAL A 54 5.89 12.56 -4.57
CA VAL A 54 5.71 11.83 -3.31
C VAL A 54 6.40 12.55 -2.15
N SER A 55 7.52 13.23 -2.41
CA SER A 55 8.31 13.94 -1.39
C SER A 55 7.54 15.07 -0.69
N LEU A 56 6.48 15.58 -1.32
CA LEU A 56 5.65 16.63 -0.75
C LEU A 56 4.57 16.10 0.20
N ASN A 57 4.32 14.79 0.25
CA ASN A 57 3.23 14.21 1.05
C ASN A 57 3.27 14.65 2.52
N GLU A 58 4.43 14.53 3.18
CA GLU A 58 4.55 14.88 4.61
C GLU A 58 4.32 16.38 4.86
N SER A 59 4.69 17.23 3.91
CA SER A 59 4.56 18.69 4.03
C SER A 59 3.17 19.22 3.66
N MET A 60 2.41 18.47 2.87
CA MET A 60 1.12 18.89 2.30
C MET A 60 -0.07 18.14 2.87
N ILE A 61 0.06 16.87 3.27
CA ILE A 61 -1.02 16.10 3.89
C ILE A 61 -0.75 16.01 5.40
N SER A 62 -1.32 16.95 6.14
CA SER A 62 -1.11 17.13 7.58
C SER A 62 -2.27 16.58 8.42
N GLU A 63 -2.17 16.76 9.74
CA GLU A 63 -3.26 16.56 10.70
C GLU A 63 -4.57 17.25 10.31
N ASN A 64 -4.48 18.38 9.60
CA ASN A 64 -5.63 19.18 9.16
C ASN A 64 -6.10 18.85 7.72
N GLY A 65 -5.53 17.82 7.09
CA GLY A 65 -5.73 17.50 5.68
C GLY A 65 -4.72 18.20 4.77
N LEU A 66 -5.15 18.55 3.56
CA LEU A 66 -4.33 19.19 2.53
C LEU A 66 -4.06 20.66 2.88
N ILE A 67 -2.79 21.01 2.98
CA ILE A 67 -2.26 22.35 3.24
C ILE A 67 -1.10 22.65 2.28
N ASN A 68 -0.57 23.88 2.33
CA ASN A 68 0.61 24.30 1.56
C ASN A 68 0.51 24.08 0.04
N TRP A 69 -0.70 24.00 -0.49
CA TRP A 69 -0.94 23.67 -1.88
C TRP A 69 -0.73 24.88 -2.80
N THR A 70 0.41 24.91 -3.49
CA THR A 70 0.83 26.07 -4.30
C THR A 70 1.00 25.75 -5.79
N LYS A 71 1.32 24.52 -6.16
CA LYS A 71 1.60 24.13 -7.55
C LYS A 71 0.34 23.64 -8.27
N GLU A 72 0.16 24.06 -9.52
CA GLU A 72 -0.90 23.57 -10.41
C GLU A 72 -0.67 22.11 -10.81
N SER A 73 0.60 21.70 -10.91
CA SER A 73 0.96 20.32 -11.27
C SER A 73 0.58 19.30 -10.20
N SER A 74 0.49 19.73 -8.92
CA SER A 74 0.20 18.84 -7.80
C SER A 74 -1.11 18.09 -8.00
N LEU A 75 -1.00 16.77 -8.08
CA LEU A 75 -2.11 15.84 -8.21
C LEU A 75 -2.36 15.19 -6.84
N ILE A 76 -3.42 15.63 -6.17
CA ILE A 76 -3.84 15.09 -4.88
C ILE A 76 -4.88 14.02 -5.13
N ARG A 77 -4.61 12.79 -4.73
CA ARG A 77 -5.46 11.64 -4.95
C ARG A 77 -6.01 11.10 -3.65
N THR A 78 -7.33 11.05 -3.55
CA THR A 78 -8.04 10.42 -2.43
C THR A 78 -8.66 9.10 -2.86
N PHE A 79 -8.64 8.09 -1.98
CA PHE A 79 -9.25 6.79 -2.26
C PHE A 79 -10.39 6.49 -1.28
N VAL A 80 -11.52 6.03 -1.80
CA VAL A 80 -12.65 5.54 -1.01
C VAL A 80 -13.21 4.28 -1.66
N ARG A 81 -13.44 3.22 -0.88
CA ARG A 81 -14.14 2.04 -1.40
C ARG A 81 -15.64 2.24 -1.33
N VAL A 82 -16.35 1.94 -2.42
CA VAL A 82 -17.81 1.81 -2.44
C VAL A 82 -18.21 0.36 -2.67
N ASN A 83 -19.24 -0.08 -1.95
CA ASN A 83 -19.76 -1.45 -2.05
C ASN A 83 -20.97 -1.57 -2.98
N ARG A 84 -21.36 -0.47 -3.63
CA ARG A 84 -22.48 -0.41 -4.59
C ARG A 84 -22.16 0.51 -5.76
N THR A 85 -22.65 0.13 -6.95
CA THR A 85 -22.63 0.98 -8.15
C THR A 85 -23.78 1.99 -8.12
N GLY A 86 -23.59 3.17 -8.71
CA GLY A 86 -24.62 4.19 -8.81
C GLY A 86 -24.04 5.60 -8.80
N GLN A 87 -24.90 6.59 -8.60
CA GLN A 87 -24.46 7.97 -8.47
C GLN A 87 -23.74 8.20 -7.13
N LEU A 88 -22.52 8.72 -7.20
CA LEU A 88 -21.73 9.21 -6.07
C LEU A 88 -21.81 10.74 -6.04
N SER A 89 -22.47 11.31 -5.04
CA SER A 89 -22.44 12.74 -4.76
C SER A 89 -21.12 13.08 -4.05
N LEU A 90 -20.48 14.18 -4.43
CA LEU A 90 -19.18 14.61 -3.94
C LEU A 90 -19.18 16.12 -3.61
N GLY A 91 -18.52 16.48 -2.51
CA GLY A 91 -18.17 17.85 -2.15
C GLY A 91 -16.85 17.92 -1.40
N LEU A 92 -16.35 19.13 -1.17
CA LEU A 92 -15.12 19.40 -0.41
C LEU A 92 -15.42 20.22 0.85
N LYS A 93 -14.77 19.90 1.97
CA LYS A 93 -14.71 20.77 3.16
C LYS A 93 -13.43 21.60 3.08
N ALA A 94 -13.54 22.79 2.50
CA ALA A 94 -12.40 23.59 2.08
C ALA A 94 -12.53 25.06 2.45
N LYS A 95 -11.39 25.76 2.47
CA LYS A 95 -11.32 27.23 2.55
C LYS A 95 -10.15 27.75 1.72
N SER A 96 -10.28 29.00 1.29
CA SER A 96 -9.19 29.81 0.78
C SER A 96 -8.43 30.45 1.93
N LEU A 97 -7.11 30.58 1.83
CA LEU A 97 -6.34 31.42 2.77
C LEU A 97 -6.57 32.90 2.48
N LYS A 98 -6.57 33.26 1.20
CA LYS A 98 -6.87 34.59 0.69
C LYS A 98 -7.22 34.49 -0.80
N GLY A 99 -8.01 35.44 -1.30
CA GLY A 99 -8.40 35.45 -2.70
C GLY A 99 -9.24 34.23 -3.09
N SER A 100 -9.20 33.86 -4.35
CA SER A 100 -9.95 32.74 -4.90
C SER A 100 -9.10 31.82 -5.77
N SER A 101 -9.53 30.57 -5.89
CA SER A 101 -8.94 29.58 -6.78
C SER A 101 -10.01 28.78 -7.52
N ILE A 102 -9.62 28.20 -8.66
CA ILE A 102 -10.35 27.17 -9.37
C ILE A 102 -9.61 25.86 -9.19
N VAL A 103 -10.34 24.85 -8.76
CA VAL A 103 -9.85 23.48 -8.55
C VAL A 103 -10.66 22.54 -9.44
N ARG A 104 -9.97 21.62 -10.10
CA ARG A 104 -10.56 20.54 -10.87
C ARG A 104 -10.59 19.28 -10.02
N VAL A 105 -11.74 18.62 -9.99
CA VAL A 105 -11.94 17.31 -9.34
C VAL A 105 -12.32 16.30 -10.42
N THR A 106 -11.68 15.13 -10.40
CA THR A 106 -11.81 14.11 -11.44
C THR A 106 -12.06 12.73 -10.84
N ILE A 107 -13.03 11.99 -11.39
CA ILE A 107 -13.27 10.57 -11.14
C ILE A 107 -13.37 9.86 -12.49
N GLY A 108 -12.45 8.95 -12.78
CA GLY A 108 -12.33 8.35 -14.11
C GLY A 108 -12.07 9.41 -15.18
N ASP A 109 -12.89 9.42 -16.24
CA ASP A 109 -12.78 10.39 -17.34
C ASP A 109 -13.63 11.65 -17.11
N GLU A 110 -14.38 11.73 -16.02
CA GLU A 110 -15.25 12.85 -15.71
C GLU A 110 -14.58 13.85 -14.77
N SER A 111 -14.50 15.12 -15.20
CA SER A 111 -14.02 16.23 -14.38
C SER A 111 -15.12 17.27 -14.11
N ARG A 112 -15.00 17.96 -12.98
CA ARG A 112 -15.76 19.17 -12.62
C ARG A 112 -14.80 20.22 -12.07
N GLU A 113 -15.03 21.49 -12.40
CA GLU A 113 -14.28 22.61 -11.83
C GLU A 113 -15.15 23.37 -10.84
N ILE A 114 -14.57 23.70 -9.69
CA ILE A 114 -15.23 24.44 -8.60
C ILE A 114 -14.40 25.65 -8.20
N SER A 115 -15.07 26.68 -7.70
CA SER A 115 -14.43 27.87 -7.14
C SER A 115 -14.33 27.78 -5.63
N ILE A 116 -13.15 28.07 -5.08
CA ILE A 116 -12.91 28.18 -3.63
C ILE A 116 -12.49 29.62 -3.33
N SER A 117 -13.29 30.36 -2.56
CA SER A 117 -13.05 31.79 -2.31
C SER A 117 -13.33 32.26 -0.88
N LYS A 118 -14.01 31.43 -0.08
CA LYS A 118 -14.36 31.75 1.31
C LYS A 118 -13.21 31.39 2.25
N GLN A 119 -12.94 32.28 3.21
CA GLN A 119 -11.91 32.05 4.23
C GLN A 119 -12.43 31.21 5.41
N SER A 120 -13.74 31.16 5.60
CA SER A 120 -14.43 30.17 6.43
C SER A 120 -14.36 28.79 5.76
N SER A 121 -14.17 27.75 6.57
CA SER A 121 -14.29 26.38 6.09
C SER A 121 -15.76 26.07 5.80
N GLU A 122 -16.07 25.78 4.54
CA GLU A 122 -17.42 25.52 4.04
C GLU A 122 -17.46 24.22 3.24
N ILE A 123 -18.66 23.67 3.10
CA ILE A 123 -18.92 22.55 2.19
C ILE A 123 -19.16 23.14 0.80
N ILE A 124 -18.31 22.77 -0.16
CA ILE A 124 -18.40 23.17 -1.56
C ILE A 124 -18.81 21.95 -2.37
N PRO A 125 -20.06 21.88 -2.87
CA PRO A 125 -20.48 20.81 -3.76
C PRO A 125 -19.62 20.76 -5.03
N VAL A 126 -19.22 19.55 -5.41
CA VAL A 126 -18.50 19.27 -6.66
C VAL A 126 -19.48 18.72 -7.70
N GLY A 127 -20.32 17.78 -7.27
CA GLY A 127 -21.39 17.21 -8.06
C GLY A 127 -21.51 15.71 -7.97
N ARG A 128 -22.21 15.14 -8.94
CA ARG A 128 -22.48 13.71 -9.03
C ARG A 128 -21.65 13.06 -10.12
N PHE A 129 -21.13 11.88 -9.81
CA PHE A 129 -20.31 11.04 -10.68
C PHE A 129 -20.91 9.64 -10.74
N ASN A 130 -20.90 9.02 -11.92
CA ASN A 130 -21.42 7.67 -12.07
C ASN A 130 -20.34 6.63 -11.74
N VAL A 131 -20.56 5.81 -10.70
CA VAL A 131 -19.65 4.71 -10.35
C VAL A 131 -20.21 3.40 -10.89
N THR A 132 -19.50 2.80 -11.84
CA THR A 132 -19.96 1.62 -12.60
C THR A 132 -19.45 0.29 -12.07
N LYS A 133 -18.54 0.31 -11.09
CA LYS A 133 -17.97 -0.87 -10.44
C LYS A 133 -17.86 -0.66 -8.93
N THR A 134 -18.04 -1.73 -8.17
CA THR A 134 -17.70 -1.72 -6.75
C THR A 134 -16.17 -1.77 -6.57
N GLY A 135 -15.70 -1.35 -5.41
CA GLY A 135 -14.27 -1.26 -5.12
C GLY A 135 -13.81 0.18 -4.86
N TYR A 136 -12.49 0.38 -4.93
CA TYR A 136 -11.89 1.69 -4.69
C TYR A 136 -12.18 2.66 -5.83
N VAL A 137 -12.77 3.80 -5.47
CA VAL A 137 -12.93 4.99 -6.29
C VAL A 137 -11.74 5.90 -6.03
N GLN A 138 -11.07 6.28 -7.11
CA GLN A 138 -10.01 7.27 -7.13
C GLN A 138 -10.60 8.65 -7.39
N ILE A 139 -10.31 9.61 -6.51
CA ILE A 139 -10.81 10.98 -6.59
C ILE A 139 -9.62 11.92 -6.63
N ASP A 140 -9.36 12.49 -7.80
CA ASP A 140 -8.21 13.35 -8.05
C ASP A 140 -8.60 14.83 -7.94
N MET A 141 -7.78 15.62 -7.27
CA MET A 141 -7.89 17.08 -7.20
C MET A 141 -6.63 17.73 -7.76
N GLN A 142 -6.81 18.76 -8.60
CA GLN A 142 -5.72 19.51 -9.22
C GLN A 142 -6.07 21.01 -9.30
N GLY A 143 -5.06 21.86 -9.11
CA GLY A 143 -5.22 23.31 -9.20
C GLY A 143 -5.28 23.76 -10.65
N VAL A 144 -6.19 24.68 -10.98
CA VAL A 144 -6.35 25.22 -12.35
C VAL A 144 -5.90 26.68 -12.42
N SER A 145 -6.36 27.51 -11.48
CA SER A 145 -5.94 28.91 -11.39
C SER A 145 -6.14 29.43 -9.97
N LYS A 146 -5.39 30.46 -9.58
CA LYS A 146 -5.46 31.09 -8.25
C LYS A 146 -5.05 32.55 -8.31
N THR A 147 -5.62 33.37 -7.42
CA THR A 147 -5.25 34.79 -7.26
C THR A 147 -4.29 35.05 -6.10
N ASP A 148 -4.05 34.02 -5.29
CA ASP A 148 -3.17 34.02 -4.11
C ASP A 148 -2.10 32.93 -4.28
N PRO A 149 -0.98 32.92 -3.53
CA PRO A 149 0.01 31.86 -3.64
C PRO A 149 -0.52 30.44 -3.39
N TYR A 150 -1.61 30.30 -2.63
CA TYR A 150 -2.19 28.99 -2.26
C TYR A 150 -3.53 28.73 -2.95
N PHE A 151 -3.78 27.48 -3.33
CA PHE A 151 -5.06 27.05 -3.89
C PHE A 151 -6.15 26.98 -2.83
N ALA A 152 -5.94 26.22 -1.76
CA ALA A 152 -6.88 26.03 -0.67
C ALA A 152 -6.23 25.25 0.49
N GLU A 153 -6.89 25.27 1.64
CA GLU A 153 -6.80 24.19 2.63
C GLU A 153 -8.04 23.30 2.49
N VAL A 154 -7.86 21.98 2.42
CA VAL A 154 -8.94 21.00 2.27
C VAL A 154 -8.83 19.93 3.34
N SER A 155 -9.83 19.83 4.21
CA SER A 155 -9.78 18.89 5.34
C SER A 155 -10.41 17.54 5.00
N HIS A 156 -11.54 17.55 4.29
CA HIS A 156 -12.34 16.36 3.99
C HIS A 156 -12.88 16.38 2.57
N LEU A 157 -13.04 15.19 1.98
CA LEU A 157 -14.08 14.97 0.99
C LEU A 157 -15.38 14.66 1.72
N LEU A 158 -16.50 15.09 1.15
CA LEU A 158 -17.83 14.70 1.59
C LEU A 158 -18.43 13.84 0.49
N ILE A 159 -18.95 12.67 0.84
CA ILE A 159 -19.57 11.77 -0.13
C ILE A 159 -20.98 11.34 0.30
N GLY A 160 -21.76 10.91 -0.68
CA GLY A 160 -23.01 10.21 -0.48
C GLY A 160 -23.66 9.80 -1.80
N GLY A 161 -25.00 9.72 -1.82
CA GLY A 161 -25.75 9.25 -2.98
C GLY A 161 -25.92 7.72 -3.01
N GLU A 162 -26.34 7.19 -4.16
CA GLU A 162 -26.70 5.77 -4.32
C GLU A 162 -25.52 4.83 -4.10
N ALA A 163 -24.32 5.23 -4.54
CA ALA A 163 -23.12 4.41 -4.46
C ALA A 163 -22.68 4.11 -3.02
N THR A 164 -23.12 4.90 -2.04
CA THR A 164 -22.74 4.74 -0.63
C THR A 164 -23.76 3.98 0.22
N LEU A 165 -24.90 3.57 -0.35
CA LEU A 165 -26.02 2.97 0.40
C LEU A 165 -25.69 1.60 1.01
N ASP A 166 -24.76 0.86 0.40
CA ASP A 166 -24.30 -0.46 0.91
C ASP A 166 -23.00 -0.32 1.72
N GLY A 167 -22.69 0.90 2.17
CA GLY A 167 -21.52 1.23 2.96
C GLY A 167 -20.28 1.58 2.13
N THR A 168 -19.31 2.16 2.82
CA THR A 168 -18.03 2.60 2.27
C THR A 168 -16.89 2.29 3.23
N ASP A 169 -15.72 1.95 2.68
CA ASP A 169 -14.52 1.64 3.44
C ASP A 169 -13.39 2.61 3.09
N PHE A 170 -12.80 3.21 4.14
CA PHE A 170 -11.68 4.15 4.08
C PHE A 170 -11.08 4.25 5.49
N VAL A 171 -9.93 4.91 5.62
CA VAL A 171 -9.24 5.09 6.89
C VAL A 171 -9.95 6.16 7.72
N LYS A 172 -10.55 5.76 8.84
CA LYS A 172 -11.31 6.63 9.75
C LYS A 172 -10.50 7.10 10.96
N ASP A 173 -9.51 6.30 11.35
CA ASP A 173 -8.64 6.46 12.52
C ASP A 173 -7.28 5.79 12.26
N ASP A 174 -6.37 5.81 13.25
CA ASP A 174 -5.02 5.24 13.17
C ASP A 174 -4.31 5.56 11.85
N PHE A 175 -4.36 6.84 11.47
CA PHE A 175 -4.01 7.29 10.12
C PHE A 175 -2.60 6.89 9.69
N TYR A 176 -1.64 6.84 10.62
CA TYR A 176 -0.30 6.34 10.34
C TYR A 176 -0.32 4.91 9.77
N TRP A 177 -1.00 3.98 10.47
CA TRP A 177 -1.14 2.59 10.06
C TRP A 177 -2.05 2.41 8.84
N GLY A 178 -3.17 3.14 8.80
CA GLY A 178 -4.07 3.11 7.64
C GLY A 178 -3.40 3.60 6.35
N ARG A 179 -2.46 4.56 6.45
CA ARG A 179 -1.70 5.03 5.29
C ARG A 179 -0.59 4.10 4.88
N ARG A 180 0.12 3.47 5.84
CA ARG A 180 1.05 2.37 5.53
C ARG A 180 0.31 1.25 4.78
N GLY A 181 -0.93 0.96 5.18
CA GLY A 181 -1.74 -0.06 4.55
C GLY A 181 -1.57 -1.43 5.20
N PRO A 182 -2.30 -2.44 4.71
CA PRO A 182 -2.38 -3.73 5.38
C PRO A 182 -1.17 -4.60 5.06
N SER A 183 -0.35 -4.93 6.06
CA SER A 183 0.66 -5.98 5.91
C SER A 183 0.01 -7.35 5.75
N VAL A 184 0.59 -8.19 4.90
CA VAL A 184 0.08 -9.53 4.56
C VAL A 184 1.15 -10.60 4.80
N HIS A 185 0.73 -11.81 5.15
CA HIS A 185 1.62 -12.87 5.62
C HIS A 185 1.26 -14.24 5.05
N LEU A 186 2.26 -15.10 4.93
CA LEU A 186 2.13 -16.54 4.67
C LEU A 186 2.71 -17.29 5.86
N SER A 187 1.90 -18.09 6.56
CA SER A 187 2.36 -18.98 7.62
C SER A 187 2.52 -20.41 7.08
N TYR A 188 3.76 -20.89 7.08
CA TYR A 188 4.13 -22.19 6.54
C TYR A 188 3.89 -23.29 7.58
N GLN A 189 3.30 -24.41 7.15
CA GLN A 189 3.01 -25.52 8.06
C GLN A 189 4.22 -26.46 8.16
N ILE A 190 4.71 -26.67 9.38
CA ILE A 190 5.71 -27.72 9.66
C ILE A 190 4.98 -29.07 9.65
N PRO A 191 5.41 -30.06 8.85
CA PRO A 191 4.80 -31.39 8.87
C PRO A 191 4.92 -32.05 10.26
N GLU A 192 3.87 -32.68 10.74
CA GLU A 192 3.82 -33.31 12.08
C GLU A 192 4.95 -34.33 12.30
N ASN A 193 5.37 -35.02 11.23
CA ASN A 193 6.44 -36.01 11.26
C ASN A 193 7.84 -35.44 11.00
N ALA A 194 8.01 -34.12 10.96
CA ALA A 194 9.30 -33.50 10.66
C ALA A 194 10.25 -33.47 11.87
N GLY A 195 9.69 -33.48 13.08
CA GLY A 195 10.45 -33.29 14.31
C GLY A 195 11.02 -31.86 14.40
N ASP A 196 12.17 -31.74 15.05
CA ASP A 196 12.83 -30.45 15.26
C ASP A 196 13.46 -29.90 13.97
N ILE A 197 13.06 -28.69 13.57
CA ILE A 197 13.52 -28.04 12.34
C ILE A 197 14.76 -27.17 12.62
N ARG A 198 15.92 -27.62 12.15
CA ARG A 198 17.16 -26.84 12.27
C ARG A 198 17.27 -25.73 11.22
N TRP A 199 16.82 -25.99 9.99
CA TRP A 199 16.97 -25.04 8.89
C TRP A 199 15.66 -24.75 8.18
N PHE A 200 15.44 -23.47 7.86
CA PHE A 200 14.38 -23.00 6.99
C PHE A 200 15.01 -22.33 5.75
N TYR A 201 14.68 -22.84 4.58
CA TYR A 201 15.06 -22.32 3.28
C TYR A 201 13.86 -21.72 2.54
N ASN A 202 14.05 -20.56 1.91
CA ASN A 202 13.04 -19.92 1.06
C ASN A 202 13.74 -19.10 -0.04
N GLU A 203 13.02 -18.85 -1.14
CA GLU A 203 13.47 -17.98 -2.21
C GLU A 203 12.46 -16.84 -2.41
N ILE A 204 12.96 -15.61 -2.59
CA ILE A 204 12.14 -14.46 -2.96
C ILE A 204 12.52 -13.98 -4.35
N GLU A 205 11.49 -13.70 -5.16
CA GLU A 205 11.58 -12.87 -6.36
C GLU A 205 10.62 -11.70 -6.21
N VAL A 206 11.14 -10.48 -6.32
CA VAL A 206 10.30 -9.27 -6.40
C VAL A 206 10.12 -8.95 -7.88
N PRO A 207 8.90 -9.04 -8.45
CA PRO A 207 8.68 -8.75 -9.86
C PRO A 207 9.13 -7.34 -10.24
N GLU A 208 9.55 -7.13 -11.48
CA GLU A 208 9.92 -5.80 -11.98
C GLU A 208 8.78 -4.79 -11.76
N GLY A 209 9.15 -3.58 -11.33
CA GLY A 209 8.19 -2.51 -11.00
C GLY A 209 7.46 -2.69 -9.66
N ASN A 210 7.69 -3.78 -8.95
CA ASN A 210 7.11 -4.00 -7.61
C ASN A 210 8.07 -3.71 -6.48
N ASP A 211 9.33 -3.35 -6.75
CA ASP A 211 10.34 -2.93 -5.78
C ASP A 211 10.14 -1.49 -5.29
N VAL A 212 8.92 -1.20 -4.84
CA VAL A 212 8.50 0.11 -4.35
C VAL A 212 9.30 0.47 -3.09
N ILE A 213 9.76 1.71 -2.99
CA ILE A 213 10.38 2.24 -1.78
C ILE A 213 9.44 2.08 -0.57
N GLY A 214 10.01 1.82 0.60
CA GLY A 214 9.22 1.56 1.80
C GLY A 214 8.76 0.12 1.93
N SER A 215 9.19 -0.79 1.05
CA SER A 215 8.78 -2.19 1.09
C SER A 215 9.72 -3.06 1.92
N TYR A 216 9.17 -3.96 2.71
CA TYR A 216 9.89 -5.08 3.30
C TYR A 216 9.31 -6.41 2.80
N TYR A 217 10.09 -7.14 2.00
CA TYR A 217 9.79 -8.51 1.56
C TYR A 217 10.52 -9.47 2.49
N MET A 218 9.81 -9.90 3.54
CA MET A 218 10.37 -10.78 4.56
C MET A 218 10.27 -12.25 4.11
N ALA A 219 11.41 -12.93 4.04
CA ALA A 219 11.53 -14.29 3.51
C ALA A 219 11.34 -15.36 4.57
N ASN A 220 12.16 -15.30 5.62
CA ASN A 220 12.28 -16.35 6.62
C ASN A 220 12.04 -15.78 8.01
N GLY A 221 10.76 -15.69 8.38
CA GLY A 221 10.35 -15.36 9.73
C GLY A 221 10.28 -16.61 10.58
N PHE A 222 10.43 -16.42 11.88
CA PHE A 222 10.41 -17.45 12.91
C PHE A 222 9.82 -16.86 14.19
N GLY A 223 9.54 -17.69 15.19
CA GLY A 223 8.88 -17.27 16.44
C GLY A 223 9.52 -16.06 17.13
N GLU A 224 10.83 -15.90 16.96
CA GLU A 224 11.65 -14.91 17.66
C GLU A 224 12.26 -13.85 16.73
N GLY A 225 11.88 -13.78 15.45
CA GLY A 225 12.49 -12.80 14.55
C GLY A 225 12.07 -12.86 13.09
N TYR A 226 12.84 -12.16 12.27
CA TYR A 226 12.60 -12.03 10.84
C TYR A 226 13.90 -11.91 10.04
N PHE A 227 13.86 -12.36 8.79
CA PHE A 227 14.96 -12.28 7.84
C PHE A 227 14.44 -12.04 6.41
N GLY A 228 14.89 -10.98 5.74
CA GLY A 228 14.43 -10.65 4.38
C GLY A 228 15.15 -9.48 3.72
N ILE A 229 14.50 -8.84 2.74
CA ILE A 229 15.06 -7.74 1.95
C ILE A 229 14.13 -6.51 1.90
N GLN A 230 14.73 -5.32 1.93
CA GLN A 230 14.04 -4.03 1.96
C GLN A 230 14.42 -3.13 0.78
N VAL A 231 13.50 -2.24 0.40
CA VAL A 231 13.79 -1.07 -0.44
C VAL A 231 13.72 0.18 0.42
N ASN A 232 14.87 0.72 0.81
CA ASN A 232 14.95 1.79 1.80
C ASN A 232 14.92 3.17 1.15
N SER A 233 15.51 3.32 -0.04
CA SER A 233 15.48 4.53 -0.86
C SER A 233 15.79 4.20 -2.32
N ASP A 234 15.85 5.22 -3.18
CA ASP A 234 16.30 5.08 -4.57
C ASP A 234 17.73 4.51 -4.69
N THR A 235 18.57 4.69 -3.66
CA THR A 235 19.99 4.33 -3.71
C THR A 235 20.40 3.26 -2.70
N GLU A 236 19.50 2.86 -1.80
CA GLU A 236 19.79 1.93 -0.73
C GLU A 236 18.74 0.84 -0.59
N ARG A 237 19.22 -0.39 -0.61
CA ARG A 237 18.46 -1.59 -0.30
C ARG A 237 19.22 -2.43 0.71
N ARG A 238 18.49 -3.15 1.54
CA ARG A 238 19.08 -3.90 2.65
C ARG A 238 18.66 -5.36 2.63
N VAL A 239 19.57 -6.23 3.03
CA VAL A 239 19.27 -7.56 3.54
C VAL A 239 19.26 -7.44 5.07
N LEU A 240 18.12 -7.67 5.71
CA LEU A 240 17.89 -7.41 7.14
C LEU A 240 17.59 -8.71 7.88
N PHE A 241 18.25 -8.92 9.02
CA PHE A 241 18.01 -10.03 9.93
C PHE A 241 17.95 -9.53 11.38
N SER A 242 16.83 -9.79 12.06
CA SER A 242 16.58 -9.36 13.44
C SER A 242 16.07 -10.50 14.32
N VAL A 243 16.41 -10.43 15.59
CA VAL A 243 15.98 -11.35 16.65
C VAL A 243 15.48 -10.52 17.83
N TRP A 244 14.24 -10.72 18.25
CA TRP A 244 13.68 -10.10 19.46
C TRP A 244 14.32 -10.68 20.73
N SER A 245 14.56 -9.84 21.72
CA SER A 245 14.91 -10.27 23.08
C SER A 245 13.76 -11.08 23.71
N SER A 246 14.06 -11.85 24.76
CA SER A 246 13.02 -12.39 25.65
C SER A 246 12.39 -11.31 26.53
N TYR A 247 13.06 -10.16 26.68
CA TYR A 247 12.59 -9.04 27.49
C TYR A 247 11.59 -8.18 26.70
N VAL A 248 10.39 -8.02 27.25
CA VAL A 248 9.30 -7.29 26.58
C VAL A 248 9.45 -5.79 26.86
N THR A 249 9.98 -5.06 25.89
CA THR A 249 10.11 -3.58 25.92
C THR A 249 10.16 -3.04 24.50
N ASP A 250 9.76 -1.78 24.33
CA ASP A 250 9.95 -1.01 23.09
C ASP A 250 11.25 -0.19 23.09
N ASN A 251 11.97 -0.14 24.20
CA ASN A 251 13.25 0.54 24.30
C ASN A 251 14.38 -0.46 24.56
N PRO A 252 15.30 -0.69 23.61
CA PRO A 252 16.37 -1.69 23.76
C PRO A 252 17.33 -1.40 24.92
N ASN A 253 17.45 -0.14 25.34
CA ASN A 253 18.29 0.24 26.47
C ASN A 253 17.74 -0.26 27.82
N ASP A 254 16.47 -0.64 27.88
CA ASP A 254 15.85 -1.17 29.10
C ASP A 254 16.06 -2.70 29.24
N ILE A 255 16.62 -3.36 28.23
CA ILE A 255 16.90 -4.79 28.26
C ILE A 255 18.06 -5.06 29.24
N PRO A 256 17.87 -5.91 30.27
CA PRO A 256 18.97 -6.34 31.15
C PRO A 256 20.09 -7.04 30.35
N ASP A 257 21.35 -6.88 30.76
CA ASP A 257 22.50 -7.42 30.02
C ASP A 257 22.40 -8.94 29.76
N GLU A 258 21.79 -9.69 30.69
CA GLU A 258 21.55 -11.13 30.57
C GLU A 258 20.45 -11.54 29.57
N GLU A 259 19.66 -10.60 29.05
CA GLU A 259 18.62 -10.81 28.03
C GLU A 259 18.92 -10.10 26.71
N LYS A 260 20.06 -9.40 26.61
CA LYS A 260 20.50 -8.76 25.37
C LYS A 260 20.96 -9.78 24.35
N ILE A 261 20.43 -9.67 23.14
CA ILE A 261 20.87 -10.49 22.00
C ILE A 261 22.38 -10.35 21.81
N THR A 262 23.10 -11.47 21.87
CA THR A 262 24.55 -11.49 21.72
C THR A 262 24.93 -11.77 20.28
N LEU A 263 25.74 -10.92 19.67
CA LEU A 263 26.34 -11.16 18.35
C LEU A 263 27.47 -12.19 18.47
N LEU A 264 27.33 -13.33 17.80
CA LEU A 264 28.35 -14.38 17.76
C LEU A 264 29.29 -14.23 16.56
N LYS A 265 28.71 -13.97 15.39
CA LYS A 265 29.44 -13.85 14.12
C LYS A 265 28.68 -12.92 13.18
N LYS A 266 29.38 -12.27 12.26
CA LYS A 266 28.76 -11.53 11.15
C LYS A 266 29.59 -11.65 9.89
N GLY A 267 28.93 -11.52 8.74
CA GLY A 267 29.61 -11.46 7.46
C GLY A 267 30.35 -10.15 7.22
N ALA A 268 31.08 -10.12 6.11
CA ALA A 268 31.70 -8.90 5.61
C ALA A 268 30.63 -7.84 5.27
N ASP A 269 30.94 -6.57 5.55
CA ASP A 269 30.07 -5.41 5.29
C ASP A 269 28.70 -5.41 6.00
N VAL A 270 28.50 -6.34 6.94
CA VAL A 270 27.30 -6.39 7.77
C VAL A 270 27.42 -5.40 8.92
N LYS A 271 26.44 -4.51 9.01
CA LYS A 271 26.23 -3.60 10.14
C LYS A 271 25.35 -4.29 11.17
N THR A 272 25.62 -4.05 12.44
CA THR A 272 24.92 -4.68 13.57
C THR A 272 24.54 -3.61 14.60
N GLY A 273 23.43 -3.81 15.27
CA GLY A 273 22.94 -2.90 16.32
C GLY A 273 21.72 -3.48 17.02
N GLU A 274 20.95 -2.61 17.66
CA GLU A 274 19.72 -2.94 18.38
C GLU A 274 18.52 -2.27 17.70
N PHE A 275 17.32 -2.74 18.00
CA PHE A 275 16.06 -2.15 17.53
C PHE A 275 15.01 -2.07 18.64
N GLY A 276 13.97 -1.25 18.43
CA GLY A 276 12.90 -0.96 19.39
C GLY A 276 11.61 -0.48 18.70
N ASN A 277 10.62 -0.05 19.48
CA ASN A 277 9.27 0.43 19.08
C ASN A 277 8.33 -0.62 18.47
N GLU A 278 8.77 -1.87 18.37
CA GLU A 278 8.00 -3.01 17.86
C GLU A 278 8.35 -4.28 18.66
N GLY A 279 8.48 -4.12 19.97
CA GLY A 279 9.41 -4.93 20.76
C GLY A 279 10.86 -4.49 20.51
N SER A 280 11.80 -5.13 21.20
CA SER A 280 13.22 -4.77 21.13
C SER A 280 14.13 -5.98 21.02
N GLY A 281 15.30 -5.81 20.41
CA GLY A 281 16.25 -6.90 20.21
C GLY A 281 17.48 -6.51 19.42
N GLY A 282 18.17 -7.52 18.89
CA GLY A 282 19.36 -7.37 18.06
C GLY A 282 18.99 -7.40 16.57
N GLN A 283 19.60 -6.51 15.79
CA GLN A 283 19.46 -6.48 14.34
C GLN A 283 20.80 -6.45 13.63
N SER A 284 20.79 -6.96 12.41
CA SER A 284 21.90 -6.89 11.47
C SER A 284 21.39 -6.59 10.08
N TYR A 285 22.12 -5.79 9.32
CA TYR A 285 21.82 -5.61 7.91
C TYR A 285 23.07 -5.43 7.07
N ARG A 286 22.98 -5.88 5.82
CA ARG A 286 23.93 -5.57 4.77
C ARG A 286 23.27 -4.63 3.78
N VAL A 287 23.94 -3.53 3.45
CA VAL A 287 23.52 -2.71 2.30
C VAL A 287 23.90 -3.48 1.04
N TYR A 288 22.90 -3.96 0.33
CA TYR A 288 23.05 -4.72 -0.89
C TYR A 288 21.92 -4.34 -1.84
N ASN A 289 22.27 -3.64 -2.92
CA ASN A 289 21.35 -3.14 -3.92
C ASN A 289 20.86 -4.27 -4.84
N TRP A 290 20.10 -5.19 -4.25
CA TRP A 290 19.40 -6.26 -4.95
C TRP A 290 18.46 -5.70 -6.03
N LYS A 291 18.18 -6.50 -7.05
CA LYS A 291 17.44 -6.11 -8.25
C LYS A 291 16.11 -6.84 -8.32
N ALA A 292 15.05 -6.14 -8.68
CA ALA A 292 13.80 -6.79 -9.06
C ALA A 292 14.02 -7.75 -10.25
N GLY A 293 13.19 -8.77 -10.36
CA GLY A 293 13.31 -9.86 -11.34
C GLY A 293 14.35 -10.93 -10.98
N ASN A 294 15.28 -10.64 -10.07
CA ASN A 294 16.22 -11.64 -9.57
C ASN A 294 15.64 -12.46 -8.43
N LYS A 295 16.03 -13.74 -8.40
CA LYS A 295 15.65 -14.67 -7.34
C LYS A 295 16.76 -14.80 -6.30
N TYR A 296 16.48 -14.36 -5.09
CA TYR A 296 17.37 -14.41 -3.95
C TYR A 296 17.02 -15.57 -3.03
N ARG A 297 18.02 -16.20 -2.42
CA ARG A 297 17.82 -17.36 -1.53
C ARG A 297 18.18 -17.01 -0.10
N PHE A 298 17.37 -17.50 0.83
CA PHE A 298 17.48 -17.24 2.25
C PHE A 298 17.54 -18.57 2.97
N LEU A 299 18.55 -18.73 3.82
CA LEU A 299 18.71 -19.88 4.69
C LEU A 299 18.84 -19.38 6.13
N LEU A 300 17.91 -19.80 6.97
CA LEU A 300 17.89 -19.50 8.40
C LEU A 300 18.12 -20.79 9.19
N GLY A 301 19.08 -20.76 10.10
CA GLY A 301 19.31 -21.81 11.08
C GLY A 301 18.89 -21.38 12.47
N ALA A 302 18.32 -22.29 13.25
CA ALA A 302 18.12 -22.14 14.69
C ALA A 302 18.51 -23.44 15.40
N GLU A 303 19.31 -23.32 16.46
CA GLU A 303 19.67 -24.48 17.30
C GLU A 303 19.81 -24.10 18.78
N PRO A 304 19.31 -24.95 19.70
CA PRO A 304 19.59 -24.81 21.12
C PRO A 304 21.09 -24.78 21.40
N SER A 305 21.48 -23.95 22.36
CA SER A 305 22.87 -23.72 22.74
C SER A 305 23.03 -23.78 24.27
N ALA A 306 24.21 -23.41 24.77
CA ALA A 306 24.50 -23.43 26.21
C ALA A 306 23.59 -22.46 27.00
N ASP A 307 23.48 -22.69 28.31
CA ASP A 307 22.90 -21.73 29.27
C ASP A 307 21.47 -21.25 28.94
N ASN A 308 20.60 -22.18 28.49
CA ASN A 308 19.21 -21.88 28.11
C ASN A 308 19.13 -20.78 27.04
N SER A 309 19.87 -20.95 25.95
CA SER A 309 19.90 -20.02 24.82
C SER A 309 19.72 -20.75 23.48
N THR A 310 19.39 -19.99 22.45
CA THR A 310 19.25 -20.48 21.07
C THR A 310 20.07 -19.59 20.15
N ASP A 311 20.84 -20.21 19.27
CA ASP A 311 21.66 -19.53 18.26
C ASP A 311 20.91 -19.50 16.93
N TYR A 312 20.69 -18.30 16.39
CA TYR A 312 20.05 -18.04 15.10
C TYR A 312 21.08 -17.54 14.10
N THR A 313 21.20 -18.21 12.95
CA THR A 313 22.18 -17.84 11.92
C THR A 313 21.52 -17.67 10.56
N ALA A 314 21.73 -16.50 9.94
CA ALA A 314 21.11 -16.12 8.68
C ALA A 314 22.14 -16.06 7.55
N TYR A 315 21.88 -16.77 6.45
CA TYR A 315 22.68 -16.75 5.23
C TYR A 315 21.86 -16.27 4.04
N PHE A 316 22.48 -15.44 3.21
CA PHE A 316 21.88 -14.87 2.01
C PHE A 316 22.65 -15.32 0.77
N PHE A 317 21.95 -15.66 -0.29
CA PHE A 317 22.53 -15.97 -1.60
C PHE A 317 22.00 -14.99 -2.64
N ALA A 318 22.90 -14.17 -3.16
CA ALA A 318 22.65 -13.37 -4.34
C ALA A 318 23.14 -14.11 -5.60
N PRO A 319 22.30 -14.30 -6.63
CA PRO A 319 22.71 -14.94 -7.88
C PRO A 319 23.85 -14.19 -8.58
N GLU A 320 23.98 -12.88 -8.38
CA GLU A 320 25.06 -12.05 -8.92
C GLU A 320 26.43 -12.34 -8.29
N ILE A 321 26.45 -12.94 -7.09
CA ILE A 321 27.67 -13.29 -6.36
C ILE A 321 27.95 -14.79 -6.49
N GLY A 322 26.89 -15.62 -6.56
CA GLY A 322 27.01 -17.05 -6.81
C GLY A 322 27.50 -17.88 -5.63
N LYS A 323 27.47 -17.33 -4.41
CA LYS A 323 27.83 -18.04 -3.16
C LYS A 323 26.96 -17.56 -2.00
N TRP A 324 26.87 -18.40 -0.96
CA TRP A 324 26.26 -18.03 0.31
C TRP A 324 27.16 -17.04 1.06
N GLU A 325 26.54 -16.03 1.66
CA GLU A 325 27.20 -15.08 2.54
C GLU A 325 26.48 -15.04 3.88
N LEU A 326 27.25 -15.03 4.97
CA LEU A 326 26.72 -14.84 6.31
C LEU A 326 26.19 -13.42 6.45
N ILE A 327 24.99 -13.28 7.01
CA ILE A 327 24.50 -11.98 7.51
C ILE A 327 24.96 -11.85 8.96
N ALA A 328 24.32 -12.56 9.87
CA ALA A 328 24.79 -12.66 11.24
C ALA A 328 24.41 -13.99 11.89
N SER A 329 25.09 -14.28 12.99
CA SER A 329 24.73 -15.29 13.97
C SER A 329 24.51 -14.59 15.31
N PHE A 330 23.32 -14.74 15.87
CA PHE A 330 22.88 -14.13 17.11
C PHE A 330 22.49 -15.21 18.13
N ARG A 331 22.86 -15.01 19.39
CA ARG A 331 22.38 -15.80 20.52
C ARG A 331 21.25 -15.07 21.23
N ARG A 332 20.11 -15.73 21.38
CA ARG A 332 18.98 -15.29 22.20
C ARG A 332 18.95 -16.07 23.51
N GLN A 333 19.05 -15.37 24.62
CA GLN A 333 19.02 -15.93 25.97
C GLN A 333 17.58 -16.31 26.37
N LYS A 334 17.48 -17.07 27.46
CA LYS A 334 16.22 -17.53 28.06
C LYS A 334 15.28 -18.21 27.05
N THR A 335 15.86 -18.92 26.08
CA THR A 335 15.16 -19.55 24.96
C THR A 335 15.88 -20.84 24.59
N THR A 336 15.18 -21.97 24.56
CA THR A 336 15.74 -23.24 24.07
C THR A 336 14.78 -23.80 23.02
N THR A 337 15.06 -23.53 21.75
CA THR A 337 14.16 -23.89 20.64
C THR A 337 14.90 -24.17 19.34
N TYR A 338 14.18 -24.76 18.40
CA TYR A 338 14.50 -24.83 16.97
C TYR A 338 13.62 -23.85 16.19
N ILE A 339 13.60 -23.91 14.86
CA ILE A 339 12.71 -23.06 14.05
C ILE A 339 11.25 -23.35 14.42
N THR A 340 10.56 -22.32 14.90
CA THR A 340 9.11 -22.34 15.15
C THR A 340 8.44 -21.22 14.36
N HIS A 341 7.13 -21.37 14.15
CA HIS A 341 6.29 -20.39 13.45
C HIS A 341 6.88 -19.86 12.13
N PRO A 342 7.35 -20.69 11.19
CA PRO A 342 7.96 -20.21 9.96
C PRO A 342 6.95 -19.42 9.11
N TYR A 343 7.34 -18.23 8.66
CA TYR A 343 6.46 -17.35 7.88
C TYR A 343 7.21 -16.45 6.92
N SER A 344 6.46 -15.80 6.02
CA SER A 344 6.89 -14.66 5.20
C SER A 344 5.88 -13.53 5.33
N PHE A 345 6.29 -12.30 5.06
CA PHE A 345 5.37 -11.18 4.95
C PHE A 345 5.78 -10.14 3.91
N LEU A 346 4.82 -9.31 3.53
CA LEU A 346 5.01 -8.11 2.72
C LEU A 346 4.42 -6.92 3.45
N GLU A 347 5.27 -5.93 3.70
CA GLU A 347 4.95 -4.73 4.47
C GLU A 347 5.31 -3.46 3.69
N ASN A 348 4.52 -2.40 3.93
CA ASN A 348 4.93 -1.03 3.66
C ASN A 348 5.24 -0.31 4.98
N PHE A 349 6.45 0.26 5.11
CA PHE A 349 6.89 1.03 6.28
C PHE A 349 6.88 2.56 6.06
N MET A 350 6.42 3.05 4.90
CA MET A 350 6.36 4.49 4.55
C MET A 350 4.92 4.92 4.19
N THR A 351 4.38 5.89 4.91
CA THR A 351 2.95 6.28 4.80
C THR A 351 2.57 6.87 3.44
N GLU A 352 3.48 7.60 2.82
CA GLU A 352 3.41 8.25 1.52
C GLU A 352 3.47 7.25 0.35
N MET A 353 3.95 6.03 0.63
CA MET A 353 4.07 4.95 -0.35
C MET A 353 2.87 3.99 -0.36
N GLY A 354 1.86 4.22 0.49
CA GLY A 354 0.67 3.36 0.60
C GLY A 354 -0.23 3.36 -0.64
N GLN A 355 -0.07 4.35 -1.52
CA GLN A 355 -0.76 4.49 -2.80
C GLN A 355 -0.18 3.61 -3.92
N PHE A 356 0.94 2.93 -3.68
CA PHE A 356 1.58 2.06 -4.66
C PHE A 356 1.41 0.60 -4.29
N THR A 357 0.98 -0.21 -5.25
CA THR A 357 0.91 -1.65 -5.09
C THR A 357 2.32 -2.23 -5.08
N ARG A 358 2.51 -3.24 -4.23
CA ARG A 358 3.74 -4.00 -4.09
C ARG A 358 3.38 -5.48 -4.06
N MET A 359 4.24 -6.30 -4.62
CA MET A 359 4.05 -7.74 -4.77
C MET A 359 5.39 -8.46 -4.63
N GLY A 360 5.36 -9.63 -3.98
CA GLY A 360 6.50 -10.54 -3.89
C GLY A 360 6.07 -11.97 -4.17
N THR A 361 6.95 -12.73 -4.83
CA THR A 361 6.78 -14.16 -5.11
C THR A 361 7.73 -14.94 -4.21
N TYR A 362 7.21 -15.98 -3.56
CA TYR A 362 7.94 -16.80 -2.60
C TYR A 362 7.97 -18.24 -3.12
N THR A 363 9.16 -18.76 -3.41
CA THR A 363 9.32 -20.06 -4.06
C THR A 363 10.20 -21.02 -3.27
N ASN A 364 10.03 -22.31 -3.54
CA ASN A 364 10.96 -23.36 -3.12
C ASN A 364 11.18 -23.41 -1.60
N GLN A 365 10.11 -23.38 -0.79
CA GLN A 365 10.23 -23.47 0.66
C GLN A 365 10.59 -24.89 1.10
N TRP A 366 11.62 -25.03 1.95
CA TRP A 366 12.04 -26.30 2.51
C TRP A 366 12.44 -26.17 3.98
N PHE A 367 12.08 -27.18 4.77
CA PHE A 367 12.61 -27.39 6.11
C PHE A 367 13.63 -28.51 6.12
N ARG A 368 14.70 -28.36 6.90
CA ARG A 368 15.63 -29.45 7.21
C ARG A 368 15.63 -29.70 8.71
N ASN A 369 15.30 -30.94 9.10
CA ASN A 369 15.29 -31.32 10.50
C ASN A 369 16.70 -31.59 11.05
N THR A 370 16.79 -31.87 12.35
CA THR A 370 18.05 -32.19 13.05
C THR A 370 18.72 -33.47 12.57
N GLU A 371 17.95 -34.42 12.02
CA GLU A 371 18.45 -35.65 11.38
C GLU A 371 18.98 -35.40 9.96
N GLY A 372 18.85 -34.18 9.45
CA GLY A 372 19.31 -33.78 8.13
C GLY A 372 18.36 -34.08 6.98
N LYS A 373 17.13 -34.53 7.28
CA LYS A 373 16.08 -34.83 6.29
C LYS A 373 15.38 -33.55 5.85
N TRP A 374 15.15 -33.44 4.55
CA TRP A 374 14.44 -32.34 3.91
C TRP A 374 12.93 -32.61 3.79
N PHE A 375 12.15 -31.56 4.01
CA PHE A 375 10.69 -31.55 3.92
C PHE A 375 10.24 -30.36 3.07
N GLU A 376 9.62 -30.62 1.92
CA GLU A 376 9.09 -29.57 1.07
C GLU A 376 7.87 -28.94 1.73
N VAL A 377 7.79 -27.61 1.71
CA VAL A 377 6.61 -26.89 2.20
C VAL A 377 5.76 -26.46 1.01
N ILE A 378 4.58 -27.06 0.89
CA ILE A 378 3.63 -26.79 -0.20
C ILE A 378 2.32 -26.17 0.29
N ASP A 379 2.11 -26.07 1.60
CA ASP A 379 0.90 -25.51 2.23
C ASP A 379 1.25 -24.25 3.04
N ALA A 380 0.49 -23.18 2.83
CA ALA A 380 0.64 -21.93 3.57
C ALA A 380 -0.73 -21.31 3.92
N LYS A 381 -0.85 -20.77 5.13
CA LYS A 381 -2.03 -19.98 5.54
C LYS A 381 -1.79 -18.50 5.26
N PHE A 382 -2.67 -17.89 4.47
CA PHE A 382 -2.67 -16.45 4.24
C PHE A 382 -3.32 -15.70 5.41
N THR A 383 -2.67 -14.66 5.92
CA THR A 383 -3.24 -13.74 6.92
C THR A 383 -2.94 -12.28 6.57
N ALA A 384 -3.68 -11.36 7.17
CA ALA A 384 -3.41 -9.93 7.09
C ALA A 384 -3.51 -9.29 8.49
N ASP A 385 -2.89 -8.13 8.63
CA ASP A 385 -2.74 -7.41 9.90
C ASP A 385 -4.05 -6.80 10.44
N ALA A 386 -3.93 -6.04 11.54
CA ALA A 386 -5.05 -5.35 12.15
C ALA A 386 -5.70 -4.32 11.22
N THR A 387 -4.92 -3.63 10.37
CA THR A 387 -5.42 -2.64 9.42
C THR A 387 -6.41 -3.26 8.43
N ALA A 388 -6.10 -4.45 7.92
CA ALA A 388 -7.00 -5.24 7.09
C ALA A 388 -8.23 -5.74 7.86
N ARG A 389 -8.01 -6.31 9.05
CA ARG A 389 -9.08 -6.96 9.84
C ARG A 389 -10.14 -5.98 10.37
N LYS A 390 -9.78 -4.71 10.58
CA LYS A 390 -10.73 -3.65 10.94
C LYS A 390 -11.36 -2.93 9.74
N ASN A 391 -11.13 -3.42 8.52
CA ASN A 391 -11.61 -2.83 7.26
C ASN A 391 -11.17 -1.37 7.02
N SER A 392 -10.06 -0.91 7.60
CA SER A 392 -9.52 0.42 7.27
C SER A 392 -8.95 0.48 5.86
N ARG A 393 -8.35 -0.63 5.41
CA ARG A 393 -7.80 -0.82 4.06
C ARG A 393 -8.08 -2.23 3.58
N LEU A 394 -8.51 -2.37 2.33
CA LEU A 394 -9.03 -3.61 1.76
C LEU A 394 -8.26 -4.10 0.53
N ASP A 395 -7.12 -3.48 0.25
CA ASP A 395 -6.18 -3.78 -0.83
C ASP A 395 -5.07 -4.73 -0.35
N TYR A 396 -5.48 -5.98 -0.07
CA TYR A 396 -4.62 -7.09 0.34
C TYR A 396 -4.96 -8.37 -0.44
N ALA A 397 -3.94 -9.12 -0.83
CA ALA A 397 -4.08 -10.40 -1.49
C ALA A 397 -2.87 -11.29 -1.24
N GLY A 398 -3.08 -12.58 -1.41
CA GLY A 398 -2.06 -13.61 -1.37
C GLY A 398 -2.65 -14.94 -1.82
N GLY A 399 -1.78 -15.89 -2.14
CA GLY A 399 -2.23 -17.19 -2.64
C GLY A 399 -1.10 -18.04 -3.19
N ALA A 400 -1.49 -19.09 -3.90
CA ALA A 400 -0.59 -19.92 -4.69
C ALA A 400 -0.83 -19.70 -6.19
N ASP A 401 0.24 -19.72 -6.96
CA ASP A 401 0.23 -19.67 -8.42
C ASP A 401 1.31 -20.64 -8.96
N GLY A 402 0.85 -21.75 -9.56
CA GLY A 402 1.71 -22.87 -9.95
C GLY A 402 2.58 -23.37 -8.80
N THR A 403 3.91 -23.31 -8.99
CA THR A 403 4.92 -23.74 -8.01
C THR A 403 5.31 -22.66 -6.99
N SER A 404 4.56 -21.56 -6.90
CA SER A 404 4.91 -20.39 -6.11
C SER A 404 3.79 -19.97 -5.17
N PHE A 405 4.14 -19.31 -4.07
CA PHE A 405 3.20 -18.45 -3.35
C PHE A 405 3.43 -16.99 -3.73
N PHE A 406 2.43 -16.14 -3.51
CA PHE A 406 2.56 -14.70 -3.66
C PHE A 406 1.90 -13.93 -2.51
N LEU A 407 2.40 -12.73 -2.26
CA LEU A 407 1.78 -11.71 -1.42
C LEU A 407 1.70 -10.40 -2.20
N LYS A 408 0.59 -9.68 -2.02
CA LYS A 408 0.33 -8.39 -2.66
C LYS A 408 -0.46 -7.49 -1.72
N ASN A 409 -0.03 -6.24 -1.55
CA ASN A 409 -0.78 -5.26 -0.77
C ASN A 409 -0.60 -3.84 -1.32
N CYS A 410 -1.34 -2.90 -0.74
CA CYS A 410 -1.31 -1.48 -1.06
C CYS A 410 -1.75 -1.12 -2.50
N GLY A 411 -1.84 0.18 -2.79
CA GLY A 411 -2.19 0.70 -4.11
C GLY A 411 -3.66 0.56 -4.51
N PHE A 412 -4.55 0.31 -3.54
CA PHE A 412 -5.99 0.48 -3.69
C PHE A 412 -6.61 -0.36 -4.82
N PHE A 413 -6.05 -1.55 -5.09
CA PHE A 413 -6.73 -2.53 -5.92
C PHE A 413 -7.98 -3.07 -5.20
N SER A 414 -8.98 -3.51 -5.97
CA SER A 414 -10.32 -3.78 -5.42
C SER A 414 -10.58 -5.25 -5.06
N ASP A 415 -9.91 -6.18 -5.74
CA ASP A 415 -9.98 -7.60 -5.45
C ASP A 415 -9.18 -7.93 -4.19
N ARG A 416 -9.64 -8.87 -3.37
CA ARG A 416 -8.94 -9.26 -2.15
C ARG A 416 -9.03 -10.75 -1.89
N THR A 417 -8.03 -11.28 -1.20
CA THR A 417 -8.05 -12.66 -0.72
C THR A 417 -8.79 -12.76 0.61
N THR A 418 -9.62 -13.78 0.79
CA THR A 418 -10.22 -14.09 2.09
C THR A 418 -9.12 -14.40 3.10
N ILE A 419 -9.06 -13.62 4.19
CA ILE A 419 -8.10 -13.80 5.28
C ILE A 419 -8.32 -15.17 5.93
N ASP A 420 -7.24 -15.78 6.45
CA ASP A 420 -7.24 -17.09 7.10
C ASP A 420 -7.48 -18.28 6.15
N THR A 421 -7.32 -18.07 4.84
CA THR A 421 -7.39 -19.13 3.82
C THR A 421 -6.08 -19.90 3.72
N TYR A 422 -6.18 -21.22 3.60
CA TYR A 422 -5.04 -22.09 3.27
C TYR A 422 -4.89 -22.22 1.75
N PHE A 423 -3.66 -22.08 1.28
CA PHE A 423 -3.29 -22.26 -0.12
C PHE A 423 -2.27 -23.37 -0.24
N LYS A 424 -2.31 -24.05 -1.39
CA LYS A 424 -1.38 -25.10 -1.75
C LYS A 424 -0.72 -24.79 -3.09
N ARG A 425 0.60 -24.78 -3.13
CA ARG A 425 1.38 -24.69 -4.37
C ARG A 425 1.70 -26.09 -4.91
N GLU A 426 2.06 -26.15 -6.19
CA GLU A 426 2.59 -27.37 -6.79
C GLU A 426 3.96 -27.71 -6.19
N SER A 427 4.19 -29.00 -5.97
CA SER A 427 5.46 -29.54 -5.46
C SER A 427 6.52 -29.53 -6.56
N THR A 428 7.74 -29.14 -6.22
CA THR A 428 8.90 -29.25 -7.10
C THR A 428 9.69 -30.52 -6.84
N GLY A 429 9.64 -31.07 -5.62
CA GLY A 429 10.30 -32.33 -5.24
C GLY A 429 11.83 -32.27 -5.16
N GLU A 430 12.45 -31.15 -5.52
CA GLU A 430 13.90 -30.96 -5.53
C GLU A 430 14.34 -30.08 -4.35
N ALA A 431 14.97 -30.70 -3.35
CA ALA A 431 15.54 -29.98 -2.22
C ALA A 431 16.74 -29.12 -2.65
N PRO A 432 16.98 -27.96 -1.99
CA PRO A 432 18.12 -27.12 -2.31
C PRO A 432 19.44 -27.83 -2.03
N LEU A 433 20.39 -27.72 -2.96
CA LEU A 433 21.75 -28.21 -2.77
C LEU A 433 22.55 -27.20 -1.93
N ILE A 434 22.79 -27.55 -0.67
CA ILE A 434 23.52 -26.71 0.29
C ILE A 434 24.65 -27.54 0.90
N ASP A 435 25.87 -27.04 0.74
CA ASP A 435 27.05 -27.55 1.43
C ASP A 435 27.15 -26.91 2.82
N PHE A 436 26.52 -27.55 3.81
CA PHE A 436 26.46 -27.04 5.19
C PHE A 436 27.82 -27.00 5.88
N GLU A 437 28.78 -27.83 5.47
CA GLU A 437 30.12 -27.87 6.06
C GLU A 437 30.96 -26.65 5.63
N ASN A 438 30.67 -26.10 4.46
CA ASN A 438 31.37 -24.96 3.87
C ASN A 438 30.56 -23.65 3.87
N LEU A 439 29.52 -23.55 4.71
CA LEU A 439 28.88 -22.26 4.97
C LEU A 439 29.87 -21.29 5.68
N PRO A 440 29.89 -20.01 5.28
CA PRO A 440 30.97 -19.07 5.62
C PRO A 440 31.09 -18.67 7.10
#